data_AF-A0A7U4QL19-F1
#
_entry.id   AF-A0A7U4QL19-F1
#
_cell.length_a   1.000
_cell.length_b   1.000
_cell.length_c   1.000
_cell.angle_alpha   90.00
_cell.angle_beta   90.00
_cell.angle_gamma   90.00
#
_symmetry.space_group_name_H-M   'P 1'
#
loop_
_entity.id
_entity.type
_entity.pdbx_description
1 polymer ?
#
loop_
_entity_poly.entity_id
_entity_poly.type
_entity_poly.pdbx_seq_one_letter_code
_entity_poly.pdbx_strand_id
1 'polypeptide(L)'
;MARVNVSFIDWEKTGFFLGEEAVYSLYSVNAKVQNLEKTGEVHVVLQALDHAGNEVGRGEIFGYIEFGDTKTLTRQIKIWGDPWIKEWRVERTYVIER
;
A
#
# COMPACT_ATOMS: atom_id res chain seq x y z
N MET A 1 3.16 -19.24 -3.87
CA MET A 1 3.82 -18.42 -4.90
C MET A 1 2.87 -17.31 -5.28
N ALA A 2 3.29 -16.05 -5.14
CA ALA A 2 2.47 -14.91 -5.54
C ALA A 2 2.35 -14.91 -7.07
N ARG A 3 1.12 -14.85 -7.58
CA ARG A 3 0.85 -14.70 -9.01
C ARG A 3 0.58 -13.24 -9.41
N VAL A 4 0.72 -12.34 -8.44
CA VAL A 4 0.87 -10.90 -8.58
C VAL A 4 2.21 -10.53 -7.95
N ASN A 5 3.10 -9.92 -8.71
CA ASN A 5 4.38 -9.44 -8.21
C ASN A 5 4.26 -7.97 -7.80
N VAL A 6 4.77 -7.64 -6.62
CA VAL A 6 4.93 -6.27 -6.12
C VAL A 6 6.39 -6.09 -5.77
N SER A 7 7.09 -5.17 -6.43
CA SER A 7 8.56 -5.09 -6.36
C SER A 7 9.12 -3.76 -5.89
N PHE A 8 8.37 -2.68 -6.02
CA PHE A 8 8.77 -1.35 -5.56
C PHE A 8 7.65 -0.82 -4.68
N ILE A 9 7.94 -0.55 -3.41
CA ILE A 9 7.06 0.18 -2.51
C ILE A 9 7.83 1.38 -2.00
N ASP A 10 7.42 2.55 -2.45
CA ASP A 10 7.94 3.82 -1.96
C ASP A 10 6.81 4.60 -1.33
N TRP A 11 7.16 5.45 -0.38
CA TRP A 11 6.17 6.20 0.37
C TRP A 11 6.71 7.55 0.79
N GLU A 12 5.83 8.54 0.79
CA GLU A 12 6.13 9.88 1.27
C GLU A 12 5.02 10.36 2.21
N LYS A 13 5.41 10.92 3.36
CA LYS A 13 4.46 11.59 4.25
C LYS A 13 4.10 12.95 3.65
N THR A 14 2.86 13.07 3.21
CA THR A 14 2.34 14.28 2.54
C THR A 14 1.72 15.30 3.50
N GLY A 15 1.48 14.92 4.76
CA GLY A 15 0.96 15.84 5.76
C GLY A 15 0.73 15.21 7.13
N PHE A 16 0.49 16.08 8.10
CA PHE A 16 0.16 15.77 9.48
C PHE A 16 -1.03 16.63 9.89
N PHE A 17 -2.04 16.01 10.51
CA PHE A 17 -3.31 16.64 10.84
C PHE A 17 -3.64 16.38 12.31
N LEU A 18 -4.02 17.46 12.99
CA LEU A 18 -4.50 17.42 14.37
C LEU A 18 -6.02 17.62 14.35
N GLY A 19 -6.77 16.60 14.76
CA GLY A 19 -8.20 16.71 15.07
C GLY A 19 -8.43 16.79 16.58
N GLU A 20 -9.63 17.18 17.00
CA GLU A 20 -10.00 17.31 18.42
C GLU A 20 -9.83 15.98 19.20
N GLU A 21 -9.98 14.84 18.52
CA GLU A 21 -9.95 13.52 19.15
C GLU A 21 -8.68 12.69 18.83
N ALA A 22 -7.92 13.04 17.79
CA ALA A 22 -6.73 12.28 17.40
C ALA A 22 -5.83 13.01 16.39
N VAL A 23 -4.56 12.60 16.38
CA VAL A 23 -3.57 12.93 15.36
C VAL A 23 -3.64 11.91 14.23
N TYR A 24 -3.44 12.33 12.97
CA TYR A 24 -3.20 11.39 11.88
C TYR A 24 -2.25 11.94 10.82
N SER A 25 -1.60 11.04 10.09
CA SER A 25 -0.69 11.35 9.00
C SER A 25 -1.20 10.76 7.68
N LEU A 26 -0.97 11.47 6.58
CA LEU A 26 -1.30 11.02 5.22
C LEU A 26 -0.02 10.61 4.50
N TYR A 27 0.03 9.36 4.05
CA TYR A 27 1.16 8.82 3.29
C TYR A 27 0.72 8.52 1.86
N SER A 28 1.45 9.05 0.89
CA SER A 28 1.31 8.64 -0.51
C SER A 28 2.18 7.42 -0.73
N VAL A 29 1.59 6.28 -1.08
CA VAL A 29 2.30 5.02 -1.28
C VAL A 29 2.20 4.61 -2.74
N ASN A 30 3.35 4.31 -3.33
CA ASN A 30 3.52 3.89 -4.72
C ASN A 30 3.93 2.43 -4.76
N ALA A 31 3.17 1.59 -5.46
CA ALA A 31 3.50 0.18 -5.67
C ALA A 31 3.67 -0.11 -7.17
N LYS A 32 4.81 -0.69 -7.56
CA LYS A 32 4.95 -1.28 -8.90
C LYS A 32 4.42 -2.71 -8.88
N VAL A 33 3.33 -2.92 -9.61
CA VAL A 33 2.54 -4.16 -9.60
C VAL A 33 2.53 -4.78 -11.00
N GLN A 34 2.76 -6.08 -11.06
CA GLN A 34 2.60 -6.89 -12.27
C GLN A 34 1.67 -8.06 -11.97
N ASN A 35 0.61 -8.19 -12.76
CA ASN A 35 -0.36 -9.27 -12.64
C ASN A 35 -0.06 -10.37 -13.66
N LEU A 36 0.19 -11.59 -13.18
CA LEU A 36 0.52 -12.75 -14.02
C LEU A 36 -0.58 -13.83 -13.97
N GLU A 37 -1.76 -13.52 -13.42
CA GLU A 37 -2.91 -14.44 -13.40
C GLU A 37 -3.87 -14.19 -14.55
N LYS A 38 -4.50 -13.01 -14.53
CA LYS A 38 -5.67 -12.67 -15.34
C LYS A 38 -5.93 -11.18 -15.29
N THR A 39 -6.57 -10.62 -16.31
CA THR A 39 -7.00 -9.22 -16.27
C THR A 39 -8.05 -8.99 -15.19
N GLY A 40 -7.88 -7.95 -14.37
CA GLY A 40 -8.83 -7.65 -13.29
C GLY A 40 -8.40 -6.53 -12.34
N GLU A 41 -9.17 -6.36 -11.27
CA GLU A 41 -8.84 -5.44 -10.19
C GLU A 41 -7.85 -6.09 -9.23
N VAL A 42 -6.66 -5.52 -9.13
CA VAL A 42 -5.61 -5.97 -8.22
C VAL A 42 -5.73 -5.22 -6.91
N HIS A 43 -5.72 -5.95 -5.81
CA HIS A 43 -5.73 -5.43 -4.45
C HIS A 43 -4.41 -5.80 -3.75
N VAL A 44 -3.73 -4.79 -3.22
CA VAL A 44 -2.47 -4.92 -2.49
C VAL A 44 -2.69 -4.39 -1.07
N VAL A 45 -2.55 -5.27 -0.08
CA VAL A 45 -2.62 -4.94 1.34
C VAL A 45 -1.20 -4.78 1.87
N LEU A 46 -0.94 -3.65 2.49
CA LEU A 46 0.36 -3.23 3.00
C LEU A 46 0.30 -3.01 4.51
N GLN A 47 1.38 -3.38 5.20
CA GLN A 47 1.63 -3.06 6.60
C GLN A 47 2.71 -1.97 6.68
N ALA A 48 2.45 -0.91 7.43
CA ALA A 48 3.46 0.06 7.82
C ALA A 48 4.18 -0.43 9.08
N LEU A 49 5.50 -0.53 9.02
CA LEU A 49 6.33 -1.00 10.12
C LEU A 49 7.20 0.15 10.66
N ASP A 50 7.28 0.26 11.99
CA ASP A 50 8.20 1.19 12.65
C ASP A 50 9.66 0.68 12.63
N HIS A 51 10.57 1.45 13.21
CA HIS A 51 11.98 1.07 13.32
C HIS A 51 12.24 -0.17 14.19
N ALA A 52 11.32 -0.52 15.08
CA ALA A 52 11.36 -1.72 15.91
C ALA A 52 10.69 -2.94 15.24
N GLY A 53 10.05 -2.75 14.08
CA GLY A 53 9.35 -3.79 13.34
C GLY A 53 7.90 -4.01 13.77
N ASN A 54 7.33 -3.11 14.58
CA ASN A 54 5.92 -3.19 14.98
C ASN A 54 5.02 -2.62 13.88
N GLU A 55 3.84 -3.21 13.72
CA GLU A 55 2.80 -2.68 12.84
C GLU A 55 2.21 -1.40 13.45
N VAL A 56 2.37 -0.28 12.74
CA VAL A 56 1.85 1.03 13.14
C VAL A 56 0.71 1.51 12.25
N GLY A 57 0.41 0.77 11.18
CA GLY A 57 -0.70 1.07 10.30
C GLY A 57 -0.86 0.05 9.19
N ARG A 58 -1.99 0.13 8.49
CA ARG A 58 -2.30 -0.65 7.29
C ARG A 58 -2.72 0.27 6.16
N GLY A 59 -2.46 -0.19 4.95
CA GLY A 59 -2.76 0.53 3.73
C GLY A 59 -3.24 -0.42 2.66
N GLU A 60 -4.13 0.06 1.80
CA GLU A 60 -4.64 -0.71 0.67
C GLU A 60 -4.42 0.09 -0.61
N ILE A 61 -3.84 -0.57 -1.61
CA ILE A 61 -3.71 -0.05 -2.96
C ILE A 61 -4.56 -0.94 -3.87
N PHE A 62 -5.43 -0.32 -4.66
CA PHE A 62 -6.26 -1.00 -5.64
C PHE A 62 -6.06 -0.38 -7.02
N GLY A 63 -6.17 -1.19 -8.07
CA GLY A 63 -6.07 -0.71 -9.44
C GLY A 63 -6.36 -1.80 -10.46
N TYR A 64 -6.83 -1.40 -11.64
CA TYR A 64 -7.09 -2.31 -12.74
C TYR A 64 -5.82 -2.58 -13.55
N ILE A 65 -5.47 -3.86 -13.71
CA ILE A 65 -4.27 -4.29 -14.43
C ILE A 65 -4.64 -5.42 -15.39
N GLU A 66 -4.16 -5.31 -16.62
CA GLU A 66 -4.31 -6.34 -17.65
C GLU A 66 -3.29 -7.48 -17.44
N PHE A 67 -3.62 -8.68 -17.90
CA PHE A 67 -2.72 -9.82 -17.81
C PHE A 67 -1.34 -9.53 -18.45
N GLY A 68 -0.28 -9.80 -17.69
CA GLY A 68 1.11 -9.59 -18.11
C GLY A 68 1.60 -8.14 -17.94
N ASP A 69 0.68 -7.20 -17.71
CA ASP A 69 0.96 -5.78 -17.70
C ASP A 69 1.61 -5.35 -16.37
N THR A 70 2.46 -4.32 -16.44
CA THR A 70 3.15 -3.77 -15.27
C THR A 70 2.78 -2.31 -15.10
N LYS A 71 2.20 -1.95 -13.95
CA LYS A 71 1.75 -0.58 -13.66
C LYS A 71 2.24 -0.12 -12.29
N THR A 72 2.47 1.19 -12.17
CA THR A 72 2.62 1.83 -10.87
C THR A 72 1.25 2.26 -10.39
N LEU A 73 0.85 1.77 -9.21
CA LEU A 73 -0.38 2.17 -8.53
C LEU A 73 -0.01 3.11 -7.38
N THR A 74 -0.73 4.23 -7.25
CA THR A 74 -0.49 5.24 -6.22
C THR A 74 -1.74 5.40 -5.37
N ARG A 75 -1.60 5.43 -4.05
CA ARG A 75 -2.72 5.70 -3.14
C ARG A 75 -2.30 6.53 -1.93
N GLN A 76 -3.18 7.44 -1.51
CA GLN A 76 -3.07 8.08 -0.20
C GLN A 76 -3.69 7.20 0.87
N ILE A 77 -2.92 6.92 1.93
CA ILE A 77 -3.32 6.12 3.08
C ILE A 77 -3.25 6.98 4.34
N LYS A 78 -4.34 6.94 5.11
CA LYS A 78 -4.46 7.63 6.40
C LYS A 78 -4.05 6.67 7.52
N ILE A 79 -3.09 7.08 8.34
CA ILE A 79 -2.68 6.35 9.54
C ILE A 79 -2.92 7.21 10.77
N TRP A 80 -3.53 6.62 11.80
CA TRP A 80 -3.76 7.29 13.08
C TRP A 80 -2.45 7.39 13.88
N GLY A 81 -2.26 8.54 14.51
CA GLY A 81 -1.00 8.95 15.13
C GLY A 81 -0.04 9.60 14.13
N ASP A 82 1.16 9.88 14.62
CA ASP A 82 2.32 10.23 13.79
C ASP A 82 3.42 9.20 13.98
N PRO A 83 3.25 8.01 13.38
CA PRO A 83 4.24 6.97 13.53
C PRO A 83 5.47 7.28 12.68
N TRP A 84 6.64 7.01 13.25
CA TRP A 84 7.89 6.95 12.51
C TRP A 84 7.97 5.64 11.74
N ILE A 85 7.35 5.62 10.57
CA ILE A 85 7.39 4.49 9.63
C ILE A 85 8.80 4.37 9.07
N LYS A 86 9.33 3.16 9.08
CA LYS A 86 10.59 2.81 8.44
C LYS A 86 10.35 2.22 7.05
N GLU A 87 9.39 1.31 6.93
CA GLU A 87 9.11 0.61 5.69
C GLU A 87 7.66 0.17 5.58
N TRP A 88 7.22 -0.09 4.35
CA TRP A 88 5.97 -0.76 4.06
C TRP A 88 6.24 -2.16 3.54
N ARG A 89 5.54 -3.15 4.08
CA ARG A 89 5.65 -4.55 3.68
C ARG A 89 4.35 -5.03 3.05
N VAL A 90 4.46 -5.79 1.97
CA VAL A 90 3.30 -6.50 1.40
C VAL A 90 2.84 -7.57 2.37
N GLU A 91 1.59 -7.49 2.82
CA GLU A 91 0.95 -8.53 3.62
C GLU A 91 0.22 -9.52 2.71
N ARG A 92 -0.56 -9.02 1.74
CA ARG A 92 -1.36 -9.84 0.85
C ARG A 92 -1.59 -9.16 -0.50
N THR A 93 -1.67 -9.97 -1.55
CA THR A 93 -2.11 -9.55 -2.88
C THR A 93 -3.14 -10.52 -3.44
N TYR A 94 -4.16 -10.00 -4.13
CA TYR A 94 -5.16 -10.82 -4.83
C TYR A 94 -5.78 -10.06 -6.00
N VAL A 95 -6.40 -10.81 -6.92
CA VAL A 95 -7.08 -10.28 -8.10
C VAL A 95 -8.56 -10.65 -8.03
N ILE A 96 -9.43 -9.66 -8.18
CA ILE A 96 -10.88 -9.86 -8.32
C ILE A 96 -11.22 -9.84 -9.81
N GLU A 97 -11.84 -10.93 -10.29
CA GLU A 97 -12.42 -11.00 -11.63
C GLU A 97 -13.76 -10.24 -11.66
N ARG A 98 -14.02 -9.53 -12.75
CA ARG A 98 -15.36 -9.00 -13.04
C ARG A 98 -16.15 -9.99 -13.87
#